data_AF-A0A0W0ZTW3-F1
#
_entry.id   AF-A0A0W0ZTW3-F1
#
_cell.length_a   1.000
_cell.length_b   1.000
_cell.length_c   1.000
_cell.angle_alpha   90.00
_cell.angle_beta   90.00
_cell.angle_gamma   90.00
#
_symmetry.space_group_name_H-M   'P 1'
#
loop_
_entity.id
_entity.type
_entity.pdbx_description
1 polymer ?
#
loop_
_entity_poly.entity_id
_entity_poly.type
_entity_poly.pdbx_seq_one_letter_code
_entity_poly.pdbx_strand_id
1 'polypeptide(L)'
;MQKKIDVTNQPVFSLDALFAEEAEAADIPQVSSTAASAMKILMLRNQQSYINEINKLADICAQLLKQGTSVDSVVQAIKSGIADSYQQTLDKVTSEIGLGQFQLNHTNPQTVAGQSLEKHVKSMRRYKETPLIDIMEAITTDTLVQASAKFDADLGDIDFLNFKSRLVTL
;
A
#
# COMPACT_ATOMS: atom_id res chain seq x y z
N MET A 1 20.67 -67.14 -12.30
CA MET A 1 21.35 -65.83 -12.26
C MET A 1 20.80 -64.96 -13.37
N GLN A 2 20.00 -63.94 -13.04
CA GLN A 2 19.74 -62.78 -13.88
C GLN A 2 19.23 -61.66 -12.96
N LYS A 3 20.09 -60.67 -12.73
CA LYS A 3 19.88 -59.55 -11.82
C LYS A 3 19.18 -58.45 -12.63
N LYS A 4 17.89 -58.20 -12.37
CA LYS A 4 17.19 -57.01 -12.91
C LYS A 4 17.74 -55.79 -12.17
N ILE A 5 18.32 -54.86 -12.92
CA ILE A 5 18.75 -53.57 -12.41
C ILE A 5 17.50 -52.68 -12.43
N ASP A 6 17.03 -52.33 -11.23
CA ASP A 6 15.96 -51.37 -11.02
C ASP A 6 16.55 -49.97 -11.27
N VAL A 7 16.10 -49.30 -12.33
CA VAL A 7 16.50 -47.93 -12.67
C VAL A 7 15.45 -47.00 -12.07
N THR A 8 15.57 -46.73 -10.78
CA THR A 8 14.74 -45.74 -10.09
C THR A 8 15.62 -44.95 -9.12
N ASN A 9 16.27 -43.90 -9.64
CA ASN A 9 16.59 -42.68 -8.91
C ASN A 9 17.34 -41.71 -9.84
N GLN A 10 16.58 -40.98 -10.64
CA GLN A 10 16.98 -39.64 -11.04
C GLN A 10 16.03 -38.66 -10.35
N PRO A 11 16.54 -37.60 -9.69
CA PRO A 11 15.67 -36.54 -9.21
C PRO A 11 15.02 -35.92 -10.45
N VAL A 12 13.70 -36.01 -10.52
CA VAL A 12 12.93 -35.31 -11.54
C VAL A 12 13.05 -33.82 -11.22
N PHE A 13 14.00 -33.15 -11.88
CA PHE A 13 14.03 -31.69 -11.95
C PHE A 13 12.80 -31.26 -12.75
N SER A 14 11.68 -31.05 -12.08
CA SER A 14 10.49 -30.50 -12.72
C SER A 14 10.77 -29.03 -13.06
N LEU A 15 10.52 -28.65 -14.32
CA LEU A 15 10.50 -27.26 -14.75
C LEU A 15 9.49 -26.43 -13.94
N ASP A 16 8.42 -27.07 -13.43
CA ASP A 16 7.44 -26.41 -12.56
C ASP A 16 8.05 -25.96 -11.22
N ALA A 17 9.10 -26.64 -10.72
CA ALA A 17 9.84 -26.19 -9.54
C ALA A 17 10.83 -25.06 -9.86
N LEU A 18 11.20 -24.90 -11.14
CA LEU A 18 12.08 -23.83 -11.60
C LEU A 18 11.32 -22.51 -11.86
N PHE A 19 10.01 -22.62 -12.15
CA PHE A 19 9.08 -21.50 -12.38
C PHE A 19 8.04 -21.36 -11.26
N ALA A 20 8.16 -22.13 -10.18
CA ALA A 20 7.52 -21.75 -8.93
C ALA A 20 8.13 -20.39 -8.58
N GLU A 21 7.38 -19.31 -8.84
CA GLU A 21 7.59 -18.06 -8.13
C GLU A 21 7.63 -18.47 -6.66
N GLU A 22 8.84 -18.48 -6.09
CA GLU A 22 8.98 -18.45 -4.64
C GLU A 22 8.11 -17.27 -4.25
N ALA A 23 6.93 -17.55 -3.68
CA ALA A 23 6.06 -16.50 -3.20
C ALA A 23 6.94 -15.66 -2.29
N GLU A 24 7.34 -14.48 -2.76
CA GLU A 24 8.29 -13.63 -2.04
C GLU A 24 7.73 -13.51 -0.63
N ALA A 25 8.45 -14.08 0.34
CA ALA A 25 7.97 -14.08 1.70
C ALA A 25 7.75 -12.61 2.06
N ALA A 26 6.51 -12.27 2.41
CA ALA A 26 6.15 -10.92 2.79
C ALA A 26 7.17 -10.39 3.81
N ASP A 27 7.73 -9.21 3.55
CA ASP A 27 8.75 -8.62 4.40
C ASP A 27 8.41 -7.17 4.80
N ILE A 28 9.06 -6.70 5.87
CA ILE A 28 8.86 -5.36 6.42
C ILE A 28 9.27 -4.23 5.44
N PRO A 29 10.35 -4.36 4.66
CA PRO A 29 10.67 -3.42 3.57
C PRO A 29 9.55 -3.27 2.53
N GLN A 30 8.87 -4.36 2.15
CA GLN A 30 7.74 -4.35 1.23
C GLN A 30 6.54 -3.63 1.82
N VAL A 31 6.25 -3.80 3.12
CA VAL A 31 5.21 -3.01 3.83
C VAL A 31 5.53 -1.51 3.72
N SER A 32 6.76 -1.13 4.01
CA SER A 32 7.20 0.28 4.02
C SER A 32 7.09 0.92 2.62
N SER A 33 7.61 0.24 1.60
CA SER A 33 7.57 0.71 0.22
C SER A 33 6.15 0.76 -0.37
N THR A 34 5.30 -0.22 -0.05
CA THR A 34 3.90 -0.24 -0.48
C THR A 34 3.07 0.83 0.24
N ALA A 35 3.35 1.11 1.52
CA ALA A 35 2.74 2.23 2.25
C ALA A 35 3.11 3.60 1.67
N ALA A 36 4.39 3.80 1.31
CA ALA A 36 4.84 4.99 0.58
C ALA A 36 4.08 5.19 -0.74
N SER A 37 3.93 4.11 -1.50
CA SER A 37 3.15 4.10 -2.75
C SER A 37 1.67 4.46 -2.51
N ALA A 38 1.04 3.84 -1.51
CA ALA A 38 -0.36 4.09 -1.16
C ALA A 38 -0.59 5.56 -0.79
N MET A 39 0.30 6.16 0.02
CA MET A 39 0.25 7.59 0.34
C MET A 39 0.30 8.45 -0.91
N LYS A 40 1.27 8.21 -1.79
CA LYS A 40 1.41 8.96 -3.03
C LYS A 40 0.14 8.89 -3.87
N ILE A 41 -0.43 7.70 -4.04
CA ILE A 41 -1.63 7.49 -4.82
C ILE A 41 -2.86 8.17 -4.18
N LEU A 42 -2.97 8.10 -2.84
CA LEU A 42 -4.01 8.78 -2.06
C LEU A 42 -3.97 10.29 -2.27
N MET A 43 -2.79 10.89 -2.12
CA MET A 43 -2.60 12.34 -2.24
C MET A 43 -2.80 12.83 -3.68
N LEU A 44 -2.52 12.00 -4.67
CA LEU A 44 -2.85 12.23 -6.08
C LEU A 44 -4.33 11.98 -6.42
N ARG A 45 -5.17 11.60 -5.44
CA ARG A 45 -6.61 11.33 -5.62
C ARG A 45 -6.95 10.31 -6.70
N ASN A 46 -6.07 9.35 -6.92
CA ASN A 46 -6.37 8.22 -7.78
C ASN A 46 -7.03 7.11 -6.95
N GLN A 47 -8.35 7.19 -6.80
CA GLN A 47 -9.12 6.31 -5.90
C GLN A 47 -8.99 4.82 -6.27
N GLN A 48 -9.06 4.48 -7.56
CA GLN A 48 -9.01 3.06 -7.96
C GLN A 48 -7.64 2.46 -7.69
N SER A 49 -6.57 3.18 -8.05
CA SER A 49 -5.23 2.72 -7.74
C SER A 49 -4.99 2.68 -6.23
N TYR A 50 -5.57 3.60 -5.45
CA TYR A 50 -5.44 3.59 -3.99
C TYR A 50 -6.07 2.32 -3.39
N ILE A 51 -7.27 1.96 -3.83
CA ILE A 51 -7.94 0.73 -3.39
C ILE A 51 -7.06 -0.49 -3.69
N ASN A 52 -6.49 -0.56 -4.90
CA ASN A 52 -5.62 -1.67 -5.29
C ASN A 52 -4.36 -1.73 -4.41
N GLU A 53 -3.72 -0.58 -4.16
CA GLU A 53 -2.50 -0.52 -3.36
C GLU A 53 -2.76 -0.88 -1.89
N ILE A 54 -3.89 -0.44 -1.33
CA ILE A 54 -4.29 -0.83 0.04
C ILE A 54 -4.59 -2.33 0.12
N ASN A 55 -5.24 -2.92 -0.90
CA ASN A 55 -5.44 -4.38 -0.91
C ASN A 55 -4.10 -5.13 -0.91
N LYS A 56 -3.14 -4.67 -1.72
CA LYS A 56 -1.79 -5.26 -1.75
C LYS A 56 -1.10 -5.11 -0.40
N LEU A 57 -1.12 -3.92 0.19
CA LEU A 57 -0.54 -3.67 1.50
C LEU A 57 -1.19 -4.53 2.58
N ALA A 58 -2.52 -4.68 2.54
CA ALA A 58 -3.29 -5.50 3.46
C ALA A 58 -2.92 -6.99 3.37
N ASP A 59 -2.73 -7.52 2.16
CA ASP A 59 -2.28 -8.90 1.95
C ASP A 59 -0.88 -9.14 2.55
N ILE A 60 0.09 -8.27 2.24
CA ILE A 60 1.45 -8.34 2.80
C ILE A 60 1.41 -8.30 4.34
N CYS A 61 0.62 -7.39 4.90
CA CYS A 61 0.44 -7.28 6.36
C CYS A 61 -0.18 -8.55 6.95
N ALA A 62 -1.23 -9.10 6.31
CA ALA A 62 -1.89 -10.31 6.77
C ALA A 62 -0.94 -11.52 6.78
N GLN A 63 -0.11 -11.66 5.74
CA GLN A 63 0.90 -12.71 5.66
C GLN A 63 1.92 -12.59 6.80
N LEU A 64 2.46 -11.39 7.05
CA LEU A 64 3.40 -11.13 8.14
C LEU A 64 2.81 -11.43 9.52
N LEU A 65 1.56 -11.01 9.76
CA LEU A 65 0.85 -11.26 11.00
C LEU A 65 0.64 -12.76 11.24
N LYS A 66 0.25 -13.51 10.21
CA LYS A 66 0.12 -14.99 10.28
C LYS A 66 1.44 -15.70 10.52
N GLN A 67 2.56 -15.10 10.13
CA GLN A 67 3.92 -15.59 10.41
C GLN A 67 4.42 -15.20 11.82
N GLY A 68 3.62 -14.49 12.61
CA GLY A 68 3.94 -14.12 13.98
C GLY A 68 4.59 -12.73 14.15
N THR A 69 4.64 -11.93 13.08
CA THR A 69 5.03 -10.52 13.21
C THR A 69 4.00 -9.78 14.05
N SER A 70 4.43 -8.89 14.94
CA SER A 70 3.49 -8.11 15.75
C SER A 70 2.78 -7.03 14.92
N VAL A 71 1.54 -6.71 15.30
CA VAL A 71 0.79 -5.57 14.75
C VAL A 71 1.60 -4.28 14.86
N ASP A 72 2.22 -4.01 16.01
CA ASP A 72 2.99 -2.79 16.23
C ASP A 72 4.18 -2.67 15.25
N SER A 73 4.84 -3.79 14.94
CA SER A 73 5.91 -3.82 13.93
C SER A 73 5.41 -3.48 12.53
N VAL A 74 4.25 -4.00 12.14
CA VAL A 74 3.62 -3.69 10.85
C VAL A 74 3.19 -2.23 10.79
N VAL A 75 2.55 -1.72 11.86
CA VAL A 75 2.14 -0.31 11.96
C VAL A 75 3.36 0.61 11.87
N GLN A 76 4.45 0.28 12.56
CA GLN A 76 5.68 1.06 12.50
C GLN A 76 6.30 1.06 11.09
N ALA A 77 6.29 -0.08 10.40
CA ALA A 77 6.77 -0.15 9.02
C ALA A 77 5.95 0.75 8.08
N ILE A 78 4.61 0.74 8.20
CA ILE A 78 3.73 1.63 7.45
C ILE A 78 4.08 3.10 7.74
N LYS A 79 4.20 3.48 9.01
CA LYS A 79 4.55 4.84 9.41
C LYS A 79 5.89 5.28 8.86
N SER A 80 6.94 4.47 9.01
CA SER A 80 8.27 4.80 8.52
C SER A 80 8.27 4.99 7.01
N GLY A 81 7.66 4.06 6.26
CA GLY A 81 7.56 4.19 4.80
C GLY A 81 6.85 5.47 4.33
N ILE A 82 5.75 5.83 5.01
CA ILE A 82 5.03 7.09 4.75
C ILE A 82 5.92 8.30 5.10
N ALA A 83 6.52 8.32 6.29
CA ALA A 83 7.35 9.42 6.77
C ALA A 83 8.56 9.68 5.84
N ASP A 84 9.28 8.62 5.48
CA ASP A 84 10.51 8.69 4.68
C ASP A 84 10.23 9.22 3.25
N SER A 85 9.05 8.91 2.71
CA SER A 85 8.66 9.29 1.34
C SER A 85 7.79 10.54 1.26
N TYR A 86 7.46 11.16 2.39
CA TYR A 86 6.46 12.24 2.45
C TYR A 86 6.87 13.47 1.64
N GLN A 87 8.12 13.94 1.79
CA GLN A 87 8.59 15.12 1.07
C GLN A 87 8.59 14.90 -0.44
N GLN A 88 9.09 13.75 -0.90
CA GLN A 88 9.08 13.39 -2.33
C GLN A 88 7.64 13.35 -2.87
N THR A 89 6.70 12.87 -2.06
CA THR A 89 5.28 12.84 -2.42
C THR A 89 4.69 14.25 -2.50
N LEU A 90 5.00 15.14 -1.56
CA LEU A 90 4.58 16.54 -1.61
C LEU A 90 5.08 17.26 -2.85
N ASP A 91 6.34 17.02 -3.24
CA ASP A 91 6.92 17.61 -4.45
C ASP A 91 6.18 17.13 -5.70
N LYS A 92 5.88 15.82 -5.77
CA LYS A 92 5.11 15.25 -6.87
C LYS A 92 3.69 15.81 -6.94
N VAL A 93 2.98 15.87 -5.82
CA VAL A 93 1.63 16.45 -5.73
C VAL A 93 1.65 17.92 -6.14
N THR A 94 2.67 18.67 -5.74
CA THR A 94 2.85 20.07 -6.15
C THR A 94 3.02 20.21 -7.66
N SER A 95 3.84 19.36 -8.25
CA SER A 95 4.05 19.32 -9.71
C SER A 95 2.74 19.02 -10.46
N GLU A 96 1.97 18.03 -10.02
CA GLU A 96 0.69 17.65 -10.63
C GLU A 96 -0.40 18.72 -10.44
N ILE A 97 -0.43 19.41 -9.29
CA ILE A 97 -1.28 20.59 -9.08
C ILE A 97 -0.92 21.69 -10.10
N GLY A 98 0.38 21.95 -10.31
CA GLY A 98 0.85 22.93 -11.28
C GLY A 98 0.43 22.59 -12.72
N LEU A 99 0.59 21.33 -13.12
CA LEU A 99 0.15 20.85 -14.43
C LEU A 99 -1.37 20.95 -14.60
N GLY A 100 -2.14 20.52 -13.59
CA GLY A 100 -3.60 20.63 -13.61
C GLY A 100 -4.07 22.09 -13.67
N GLN A 101 -3.40 23.01 -12.97
CA GLN A 101 -3.71 24.44 -13.06
C GLN A 101 -3.41 25.01 -14.44
N PHE A 102 -2.28 24.61 -15.05
CA PHE A 102 -1.96 24.99 -16.43
C PHE A 102 -3.05 24.50 -17.40
N GLN A 103 -3.50 23.25 -17.27
CA GLN A 103 -4.57 22.70 -18.08
C GLN A 103 -5.91 23.42 -17.88
N LEU A 104 -6.26 23.78 -16.65
CA LEU A 104 -7.47 24.56 -16.35
C LEU A 104 -7.47 25.93 -17.03
N ASN A 105 -6.33 26.61 -17.08
CA ASN A 105 -6.20 27.90 -17.76
C ASN A 105 -6.44 27.81 -19.28
N HIS A 106 -6.38 26.61 -19.86
CA HIS A 106 -6.57 26.34 -21.29
C HIS A 106 -7.80 25.48 -21.59
N THR A 107 -8.63 25.17 -20.58
CA THR A 107 -9.83 24.33 -20.71
C THR A 107 -11.08 25.15 -20.42
N ASN A 108 -12.18 24.89 -21.13
CA ASN A 108 -13.46 25.53 -20.82
C ASN A 108 -14.04 24.98 -19.49
N PRO A 109 -14.22 25.82 -18.45
CA PRO A 109 -14.68 25.38 -17.13
C PRO A 109 -16.14 24.90 -17.11
N GLN A 110 -16.94 25.23 -18.13
CA GLN A 110 -18.34 24.79 -18.23
C GLN A 110 -18.48 23.35 -18.74
N THR A 111 -17.39 22.74 -19.18
CA THR A 111 -17.39 21.35 -19.65
C THR A 111 -17.26 20.38 -18.48
N VAL A 112 -17.81 19.16 -18.63
CA VAL A 112 -17.64 18.08 -17.64
C VAL A 112 -16.16 17.80 -17.37
N ALA A 113 -15.32 17.84 -18.41
CA ALA A 113 -13.88 17.67 -18.27
C ALA A 113 -13.23 18.79 -17.44
N GLY A 114 -13.59 20.05 -17.70
CA GLY A 114 -13.11 21.20 -16.93
C GLY A 114 -13.50 21.13 -15.45
N GLN A 115 -14.77 20.83 -15.15
CA GLN A 115 -15.26 20.69 -13.77
C GLN A 115 -14.60 19.50 -13.04
N SER A 116 -14.41 18.38 -13.74
CA SER A 116 -13.71 17.21 -13.19
C SER A 116 -12.26 17.54 -12.83
N LEU A 117 -11.55 18.21 -13.74
CA LEU A 117 -10.17 18.65 -13.51
C LEU A 117 -10.07 19.64 -12.35
N GLU A 118 -10.99 20.61 -12.25
CA GLU A 118 -11.03 21.57 -11.14
C GLU A 118 -11.22 20.87 -9.81
N LYS A 119 -12.19 19.94 -9.74
CA LYS A 119 -12.44 19.13 -8.55
C LYS A 119 -11.23 18.28 -8.18
N HIS A 120 -10.53 17.71 -9.16
CA HIS A 120 -9.34 16.92 -8.96
C HIS A 120 -8.19 17.75 -8.36
N VAL A 121 -7.88 18.91 -8.97
CA VAL A 121 -6.86 19.85 -8.47
C VAL A 121 -7.20 20.34 -7.05
N LYS A 122 -8.45 20.71 -6.80
CA LYS A 122 -8.91 21.13 -5.46
C LYS A 122 -8.71 20.03 -4.42
N SER A 123 -8.95 18.77 -4.81
CA SER A 123 -8.80 17.63 -3.91
C SER A 123 -7.33 17.34 -3.63
N MET A 124 -6.43 17.42 -4.62
CA MET A 124 -4.98 17.30 -4.38
C MET A 124 -4.46 18.39 -3.44
N ARG A 125 -4.94 19.65 -3.58
CA ARG A 125 -4.59 20.74 -2.66
C ARG A 125 -5.00 20.43 -1.22
N ARG A 126 -6.22 19.92 -1.02
CA ARG A 126 -6.70 19.51 0.30
C ARG A 126 -5.81 18.45 0.92
N TYR A 127 -5.44 17.40 0.17
CA TYR A 127 -4.55 16.35 0.67
C TYR A 127 -3.13 16.85 0.97
N LYS A 128 -2.63 17.82 0.19
CA LYS A 128 -1.34 18.47 0.48
C LYS A 128 -1.37 19.25 1.81
N GLU A 129 -2.52 19.82 2.17
CA GLU A 129 -2.73 20.55 3.42
C GLU A 129 -3.10 19.64 4.61
N THR A 130 -3.41 18.36 4.35
CA THR A 130 -3.73 17.37 5.38
C THR A 130 -2.49 17.06 6.22
N PRO A 131 -2.60 17.11 7.57
CA PRO A 131 -1.52 16.68 8.45
C PRO A 131 -1.06 15.25 8.15
N LEU A 132 0.26 15.03 8.15
CA LEU A 132 0.86 13.71 7.91
C LEU A 132 0.27 12.61 8.80
N ILE A 133 -0.02 12.94 10.06
CA ILE A 133 -0.61 12.01 11.03
C ILE A 133 -1.98 11.50 10.58
N ASP A 134 -2.79 12.34 9.92
CA ASP A 134 -4.12 11.95 9.42
C ASP A 134 -3.99 11.05 8.19
N ILE A 135 -2.95 11.27 7.38
CA ILE A 135 -2.63 10.40 6.23
C ILE A 135 -2.17 9.02 6.72
N MET A 136 -1.30 8.98 7.73
CA MET A 136 -0.88 7.73 8.37
C MET A 136 -2.06 6.98 8.96
N GLU A 137 -2.91 7.67 9.73
CA GLU A 137 -4.11 7.09 10.33
C GLU A 137 -5.03 6.48 9.27
N ALA A 138 -5.33 7.20 8.19
CA ALA A 138 -6.18 6.71 7.12
C ALA A 138 -5.61 5.45 6.46
N ILE A 139 -4.33 5.47 6.06
CA ILE A 139 -3.70 4.34 5.36
C ILE A 139 -3.60 3.13 6.29
N THR A 140 -3.11 3.32 7.51
CA THR A 140 -2.98 2.21 8.47
C THR A 140 -4.34 1.61 8.81
N THR A 141 -5.36 2.43 9.03
CA THR A 141 -6.72 1.94 9.31
C THR A 141 -7.29 1.17 8.13
N ASP A 142 -7.24 1.74 6.93
CA ASP A 142 -7.73 1.09 5.71
C ASP A 142 -7.03 -0.24 5.45
N THR A 143 -5.71 -0.29 5.68
CA THR A 143 -4.90 -1.51 5.55
C THR A 143 -5.29 -2.57 6.57
N LEU A 144 -5.31 -2.24 7.87
CA LEU A 144 -5.57 -3.22 8.92
C LEU A 144 -7.01 -3.76 8.83
N VAL A 145 -7.99 -2.88 8.58
CA VAL A 145 -9.38 -3.31 8.36
C VAL A 145 -9.47 -4.26 7.18
N GLN A 146 -8.78 -4.00 6.06
CA GLN A 146 -8.79 -4.92 4.92
C GLN A 146 -7.99 -6.20 5.18
N ALA A 147 -6.89 -6.14 5.92
CA ALA A 147 -6.11 -7.31 6.31
C ALA A 147 -6.97 -8.29 7.13
N SER A 148 -7.73 -7.76 8.08
CA SER A 148 -8.67 -8.58 8.87
C SER A 148 -9.85 -9.06 8.03
N ALA A 149 -10.54 -8.15 7.32
CA ALA A 149 -11.82 -8.47 6.67
C ALA A 149 -11.69 -9.33 5.40
N LYS A 150 -10.56 -9.25 4.67
CA LYS A 150 -10.38 -9.94 3.38
C LYS A 150 -9.34 -11.05 3.43
N PHE A 151 -8.37 -10.92 4.32
CA PHE A 151 -7.23 -11.83 4.39
C PHE A 151 -7.15 -12.56 5.73
N ASP A 152 -8.19 -12.49 6.57
CA ASP A 152 -8.31 -13.20 7.85
C ASP A 152 -7.10 -12.98 8.77
N ALA A 153 -6.54 -11.76 8.77
CA ALA A 153 -5.48 -11.41 9.70
C ALA A 153 -6.04 -11.26 11.13
N ASP A 154 -5.36 -11.89 12.10
CA ASP A 154 -5.62 -11.62 13.51
C ASP A 154 -4.94 -10.31 13.91
N LEU A 155 -5.75 -9.37 14.36
CA LEU A 155 -5.32 -8.06 14.81
C LEU A 155 -5.27 -7.97 16.35
N GLY A 156 -5.79 -8.97 17.06
CA GLY A 156 -6.05 -8.87 18.49
C GLY A 156 -7.01 -7.74 18.85
N ASP A 157 -6.83 -7.15 20.02
CA ASP A 157 -7.72 -6.10 20.57
C ASP A 157 -7.36 -4.68 20.10
N ILE A 158 -7.23 -4.47 18.78
CA ILE A 158 -6.98 -3.11 18.26
C ILE A 158 -8.21 -2.24 18.47
N ASP A 159 -8.02 -1.17 19.23
CA ASP A 159 -8.98 -0.08 19.34
C ASP A 159 -8.78 0.93 18.19
N PHE A 160 -9.55 0.74 17.12
CA PHE A 160 -9.57 1.66 15.99
C PHE A 160 -10.15 3.04 16.32
N LEU A 161 -10.96 3.17 17.37
CA LEU A 161 -11.58 4.46 17.74
C LEU A 161 -10.55 5.42 18.36
N ASN A 162 -9.50 4.88 18.99
CA ASN A 162 -8.43 5.66 19.62
C ASN A 162 -7.08 5.49 18.92
N PHE A 163 -7.06 4.99 17.68
CA PHE A 163 -5.83 4.59 16.98
C PHE A 163 -4.84 5.75 16.79
N LYS A 164 -5.34 6.95 16.52
CA LYS A 164 -4.52 8.17 16.36
C LYS A 164 -3.56 8.42 17.52
N SER A 165 -3.99 8.13 18.74
CA SER A 165 -3.15 8.30 19.94
C SER A 165 -1.94 7.37 19.92
N ARG A 166 -2.09 6.15 19.38
CA ARG A 166 -1.02 5.15 19.27
C ARG A 166 0.04 5.53 18.24
N LEU A 167 -0.36 6.28 17.21
CA LEU A 167 0.55 6.78 16.18
C LEU A 167 1.54 7.82 16.72
N VAL A 168 1.17 8.55 17.79
CA VAL A 168 2.02 9.57 18.43
C VAL A 168 3.04 8.95 19.39
N THR A 169 2.73 7.78 19.95
CA THR A 169 3.52 7.13 21.02
C THR A 169 4.52 6.06 20.54
N LEU A 170 4.42 5.63 19.29
CA LEU A 170 5.33 4.67 18.63
C LEU A 170 6.30 5.39 17.68
#